data_AF-A0A1R4GSF5-F1
#
_entry.id   AF-A0A1R4GSF5-F1
#
_cell.length_a   1.000
_cell.length_b   1.000
_cell.length_c   1.000
_cell.angle_alpha   90.00
_cell.angle_beta   90.00
_cell.angle_gamma   90.00
#
_symmetry.space_group_name_H-M   'P 1'
#
loop_
_entity.id
_entity.type
_entity.pdbx_description
1 polymer ?
#
loop_
_entity_poly.entity_id
_entity_poly.type
_entity_poly.pdbx_seq_one_letter_code
_entity_poly.pdbx_strand_id
1 'polypeptide(L)'
;MTALIQKRRHKLFNFSKIMALSITTGLLATGCVTAEDSNSTPHTQTPAPISTPDANHSGNSTKVAQCGPFTPDKEQTMCTMQYDPVCVKHKAPNGQVSYKTAGNACMACTTATAISHTPGECGTGLPTK
;
A
#
# COMPACT_ATOMS: atom_id res chain seq x y z
N MET A 1 -29.92 32.14 35.37
CA MET A 1 -29.11 31.53 34.30
C MET A 1 -27.71 32.08 34.45
N THR A 2 -26.78 31.29 34.99
CA THR A 2 -25.43 31.74 35.34
C THR A 2 -24.44 30.68 34.89
N ALA A 3 -23.44 31.09 34.10
CA ALA A 3 -22.53 30.25 33.37
C ALA A 3 -21.35 29.73 34.22
N LEU A 4 -20.94 28.49 33.88
CA LEU A 4 -19.59 27.89 33.88
C LEU A 4 -18.61 28.23 35.01
N ILE A 5 -18.11 27.21 35.71
CA ILE A 5 -16.66 26.97 35.86
C ILE A 5 -16.40 25.46 36.04
N GLN A 6 -15.67 24.94 35.06
CA GLN A 6 -15.09 23.61 34.92
C GLN A 6 -14.06 23.37 36.04
N LYS A 7 -14.31 22.40 36.93
CA LYS A 7 -13.39 22.02 38.01
C LYS A 7 -12.23 21.19 37.44
N ARG A 8 -11.27 21.83 36.77
CA ARG A 8 -9.96 21.26 36.41
C ARG A 8 -9.23 20.91 37.71
N ARG A 9 -9.19 19.62 38.07
CA ARG A 9 -8.29 19.11 39.10
C ARG A 9 -6.86 19.12 38.55
N HIS A 10 -6.18 20.26 38.67
CA HIS A 10 -4.72 20.31 38.63
C HIS A 10 -4.21 19.63 39.90
N LYS A 11 -4.02 18.30 39.85
CA LYS A 11 -3.23 17.62 40.87
C LYS A 11 -1.79 18.02 40.59
N LEU A 12 -1.29 18.93 41.42
CA LEU A 12 0.04 19.52 41.37
C LEU A 12 1.10 18.45 41.09
N PHE A 13 1.67 18.53 39.90
CA PHE A 13 2.94 17.89 39.56
C PHE A 13 4.00 18.51 40.47
N ASN A 14 4.45 17.73 41.46
CA ASN A 14 5.60 18.10 42.29
C ASN A 14 6.85 18.07 41.41
N PHE A 15 7.28 19.24 40.94
CA PHE A 15 8.61 19.45 40.36
C PHE A 15 9.65 19.42 41.48
N SER A 16 10.00 18.22 41.93
CA SER A 16 11.19 18.03 42.76
C SER A 16 12.26 17.37 41.91
N LYS A 17 13.39 18.07 41.82
CA LYS A 17 14.62 17.73 41.10
C LYS A 17 14.98 16.25 41.28
N ILE A 18 14.83 15.45 40.23
CA ILE A 18 15.48 14.14 40.15
C ILE A 18 16.33 14.16 38.89
N MET A 19 17.61 13.97 39.15
CA MET A 19 18.75 14.05 38.26
C MET A 19 18.54 13.25 36.97
N ALA A 20 19.03 13.83 35.88
CA ALA A 20 19.34 13.11 34.66
C ALA A 20 20.16 11.84 34.98
N LEU A 21 19.61 10.67 34.68
CA LEU A 21 20.39 9.46 34.50
C LEU A 21 20.26 9.05 33.04
N SER A 22 21.26 9.46 32.27
CA SER A 22 21.51 9.02 30.91
C SER A 22 21.90 7.54 30.95
N ILE A 23 21.02 6.63 30.52
CA ILE A 23 21.42 5.26 30.21
C ILE A 23 21.52 5.14 28.70
N THR A 24 22.63 5.64 28.17
CA THR A 24 23.11 5.29 26.83
C THR A 24 23.82 3.96 26.92
N THR A 25 23.15 2.89 26.47
CA THR A 25 23.83 1.65 26.09
C THR A 25 23.50 1.37 24.64
N GLY A 26 24.37 1.86 23.76
CA GLY A 26 24.30 1.56 22.33
C GLY A 26 24.75 0.13 22.09
N LEU A 27 23.90 -0.68 21.47
CA LEU A 27 24.27 -1.98 20.97
C LEU A 27 24.66 -1.81 19.50
N LEU A 28 25.96 -1.74 19.21
CA LEU A 28 26.49 -1.81 17.86
C LEU A 28 26.61 -3.29 17.47
N ALA A 29 25.60 -3.82 16.78
CA ALA A 29 25.73 -5.08 16.06
C ALA A 29 26.22 -4.78 14.64
N THR A 30 27.54 -4.65 14.50
CA THR A 30 28.21 -4.62 13.20
C THR A 30 28.41 -6.06 12.74
N GLY A 31 27.63 -6.48 11.75
CA GLY A 31 27.78 -7.78 11.11
C GLY A 31 27.54 -7.64 9.61
N CYS A 32 28.57 -7.19 8.88
CA CYS A 32 28.61 -7.27 7.43
C CYS A 32 29.18 -8.65 7.07
N VAL A 33 28.42 -9.47 6.35
CA VAL A 33 28.98 -10.54 5.52
C VAL A 33 28.58 -10.25 4.08
N THR A 34 29.58 -10.10 3.21
CA THR A 34 29.43 -9.98 1.77
C THR A 34 29.73 -11.31 1.10
N ALA A 35 28.81 -11.68 0.22
CA ALA A 35 28.98 -12.49 -0.99
C ALA A 35 29.53 -13.92 -0.85
N GLU A 36 28.66 -14.90 -1.11
CA GLU A 36 29.04 -16.02 -1.97
C GLU A 36 27.95 -16.22 -3.04
N ASP A 37 28.40 -16.13 -4.29
CA ASP A 37 27.71 -16.61 -5.49
C ASP A 37 27.42 -18.11 -5.34
N SER A 38 26.18 -18.51 -5.61
CA SER A 38 25.88 -19.90 -5.96
C SER A 38 24.90 -19.90 -7.12
N ASN A 39 25.51 -19.80 -8.30
CA ASN A 39 24.97 -20.27 -9.56
C ASN A 39 24.39 -21.69 -9.39
N SER A 40 23.08 -21.82 -9.50
CA SER A 40 22.41 -23.10 -9.69
C SER A 40 21.14 -22.87 -10.51
N THR A 41 21.30 -22.80 -11.83
CA THR A 41 20.26 -23.28 -12.75
C THR A 41 20.47 -24.79 -12.98
N PRO A 42 19.50 -25.60 -13.43
CA PRO A 42 18.04 -25.39 -13.55
C PRO A 42 17.23 -26.58 -12.99
N HIS A 43 15.97 -26.37 -12.59
CA HIS A 43 14.93 -27.38 -12.85
C HIS A 43 13.60 -26.70 -13.14
N THR A 44 13.26 -26.74 -14.42
CA THR A 44 11.96 -26.51 -15.02
C THR A 44 10.88 -27.29 -14.27
N GLN A 45 10.02 -26.59 -13.54
CA GLN A 45 8.68 -27.07 -13.27
C GLN A 45 7.72 -26.17 -14.03
N THR A 46 7.26 -26.69 -15.16
CA THR A 46 6.18 -26.16 -15.98
C THR A 46 4.99 -25.81 -15.10
N PRO A 47 4.64 -24.52 -14.90
CA PRO A 47 3.34 -24.16 -14.37
C PRO A 47 2.30 -24.48 -15.44
N ALA A 48 1.21 -25.13 -15.04
CA ALA A 48 0.03 -25.28 -15.87
C ALA A 48 -0.37 -23.93 -16.50
N PRO A 49 -0.97 -23.91 -17.71
CA PRO A 49 -1.29 -22.67 -18.39
C PRO A 49 -2.29 -21.86 -17.56
N ILE A 50 -1.76 -20.86 -16.84
CA ILE A 50 -2.55 -19.74 -16.36
C ILE A 50 -2.93 -18.99 -17.63
N SER A 51 -4.23 -18.93 -17.93
CA SER A 51 -4.76 -18.04 -18.95
C SER A 51 -4.31 -16.62 -18.64
N THR A 52 -3.24 -16.19 -19.28
CA THR A 52 -2.71 -14.84 -19.23
C THR A 52 -3.73 -13.91 -19.89
N PRO A 53 -4.26 -12.88 -19.22
CA PRO A 53 -4.64 -11.67 -19.93
C PRO A 53 -3.33 -11.03 -20.39
N ASP A 54 -3.17 -10.88 -21.70
CA ASP A 54 -1.96 -10.42 -22.39
C ASP A 54 -1.15 -9.34 -21.63
N ALA A 55 0.03 -9.75 -21.14
CA ALA A 55 1.07 -8.83 -20.69
C ALA A 55 1.83 -8.30 -21.92
N ASN A 56 1.21 -7.39 -22.68
CA ASN A 56 1.95 -6.57 -23.63
C ASN A 56 2.62 -5.41 -22.89
N HIS A 57 3.88 -5.62 -22.52
CA HIS A 57 4.79 -4.59 -22.02
C HIS A 57 5.23 -3.70 -23.19
N SER A 58 4.91 -2.40 -23.14
CA SER A 58 5.55 -1.39 -23.98
C SER A 58 5.56 -0.04 -23.27
N GLY A 59 6.77 0.35 -22.84
CA GLY A 59 7.33 1.70 -22.95
C GLY A 59 6.67 2.85 -22.17
N ASN A 60 7.31 3.26 -21.07
CA ASN A 60 7.43 4.62 -20.54
C ASN A 60 6.31 5.64 -20.88
N SER A 61 5.08 5.26 -20.63
CA SER A 61 3.92 6.15 -20.60
C SER A 61 3.11 5.67 -19.42
N THR A 62 2.57 6.57 -18.61
CA THR A 62 1.69 6.26 -17.49
C THR A 62 0.45 5.53 -18.02
N LYS A 63 0.59 4.22 -18.26
CA LYS A 63 -0.36 3.43 -19.03
C LYS A 63 -1.48 3.07 -18.09
N VAL A 64 -2.57 3.82 -18.22
CA VAL A 64 -3.83 3.54 -17.52
C VAL A 64 -4.30 2.15 -17.97
N ALA A 65 -4.38 1.21 -17.04
CA ALA A 65 -4.97 -0.10 -17.24
C ALA A 65 -6.45 -0.05 -16.85
N GLN A 66 -7.33 -0.51 -17.74
CA GLN A 66 -8.77 -0.52 -17.48
C GLN A 66 -9.15 -1.76 -16.66
N CYS A 67 -10.04 -1.59 -15.69
CA CYS A 67 -10.70 -2.72 -15.05
C CYS A 67 -11.79 -3.23 -16.00
N GLY A 68 -11.82 -4.55 -16.24
CA GLY A 68 -12.92 -5.18 -16.95
C GLY A 68 -14.24 -5.08 -16.17
N PRO A 69 -15.37 -5.53 -16.76
CA PRO A 69 -16.64 -5.59 -16.06
C PRO A 69 -16.50 -6.36 -14.75
N PHE A 70 -17.16 -5.87 -13.71
CA PHE A 70 -17.19 -6.54 -12.42
C PHE A 70 -18.05 -7.81 -12.52
N THR A 71 -17.51 -8.92 -12.05
CA THR A 71 -18.24 -10.19 -11.86
C THR A 71 -18.04 -10.64 -10.41
N PRO A 72 -18.96 -11.40 -9.82
CA PRO A 72 -18.80 -11.93 -8.46
C PRO A 72 -17.50 -12.72 -8.25
N ASP A 73 -17.00 -13.36 -9.30
CA ASP A 73 -15.74 -14.13 -9.26
C ASP A 73 -14.51 -13.24 -9.03
N LYS A 74 -14.59 -11.96 -9.45
CA LYS A 74 -13.52 -10.98 -9.20
C LYS A 74 -13.41 -10.60 -7.72
N GLU A 75 -14.52 -10.61 -6.99
CA GLU A 75 -14.52 -10.34 -5.54
C GLU A 75 -13.84 -11.48 -4.76
N GLN A 76 -13.91 -12.71 -5.28
CA GLN A 76 -13.27 -13.89 -4.69
C GLN A 76 -11.85 -14.15 -5.23
N THR A 77 -11.31 -13.24 -6.04
CA THR A 77 -9.98 -13.42 -6.62
C THR A 77 -8.90 -13.36 -5.53
N MET A 78 -8.08 -14.41 -5.47
CA MET A 78 -6.96 -14.50 -4.55
C MET A 78 -5.75 -13.74 -5.13
N CYS A 79 -5.41 -12.61 -4.52
CA CYS A 79 -4.24 -11.81 -4.89
C CYS A 79 -3.04 -12.11 -3.99
N THR A 80 -1.83 -11.87 -4.50
CA THR A 80 -0.61 -11.98 -3.70
C THR A 80 -0.52 -10.85 -2.67
N MET A 81 0.25 -11.06 -1.61
CA MET A 81 0.54 -10.05 -0.59
C MET A 81 1.71 -9.13 -0.96
N GLN A 82 2.27 -9.28 -2.17
CA GLN A 82 3.35 -8.40 -2.64
C GLN A 82 2.81 -6.99 -2.83
N TYR A 83 3.51 -6.03 -2.25
CA TYR A 83 3.20 -4.62 -2.41
C TYR A 83 3.90 -4.08 -3.66
N ASP A 84 3.10 -3.66 -4.64
CA ASP A 84 3.46 -2.99 -5.89
C ASP A 84 2.33 -2.00 -6.23
N PRO A 85 2.30 -0.83 -5.56
CA PRO A 85 1.10 -0.03 -5.42
C PRO A 85 0.58 0.51 -6.75
N VAL A 86 -0.74 0.64 -6.84
CA VAL A 86 -1.41 1.27 -7.97
C VAL A 86 -2.48 2.24 -7.49
N CYS A 87 -2.67 3.33 -8.22
CA CYS A 87 -3.72 4.30 -7.95
C CYS A 87 -4.96 3.93 -8.77
N VAL A 88 -6.03 3.56 -8.07
CA VAL A 88 -7.28 3.10 -8.64
C VAL A 88 -8.26 4.25 -8.75
N LYS A 89 -8.87 4.40 -9.91
CA LYS A 89 -10.01 5.29 -10.14
C LYS A 89 -11.30 4.52 -9.88
N HIS A 90 -12.08 5.02 -8.93
CA HIS A 90 -13.41 4.51 -8.61
C HIS A 90 -14.49 5.44 -9.12
N LYS A 91 -15.58 4.88 -9.64
CA LYS A 91 -16.80 5.61 -10.02
C LYS A 91 -17.98 5.07 -9.21
N ALA A 92 -18.53 5.92 -8.35
CA ALA A 92 -19.73 5.60 -7.58
C ALA A 92 -21.00 5.65 -8.48
N PRO A 93 -22.11 5.02 -8.05
CA PRO A 93 -23.36 5.02 -8.82
C PRO A 93 -23.93 6.41 -9.11
N ASN A 94 -23.66 7.37 -8.24
CA ASN A 94 -24.02 8.79 -8.41
C ASN A 94 -23.10 9.55 -9.39
N GLY A 95 -22.14 8.86 -10.02
CA GLY A 95 -21.17 9.45 -10.95
C GLY A 95 -19.94 10.08 -10.29
N GLN A 96 -19.86 10.13 -8.96
CA GLN A 96 -18.70 10.69 -8.25
C GLN A 96 -17.45 9.84 -8.49
N VAL A 97 -16.35 10.50 -8.83
CA VAL A 97 -15.05 9.86 -9.03
C VAL A 97 -14.21 10.03 -7.77
N SER A 98 -13.56 8.96 -7.34
CA SER A 98 -12.56 9.00 -6.27
C SER A 98 -11.33 8.18 -6.64
N TYR A 99 -10.20 8.48 -6.01
CA TYR A 99 -8.94 7.80 -6.24
C TYR A 99 -8.45 7.16 -4.93
N LYS A 100 -8.03 5.89 -4.99
CA LYS A 100 -7.52 5.15 -3.83
C LYS A 100 -6.35 4.26 -4.23
N THR A 101 -5.34 4.19 -3.37
CA THR A 101 -4.22 3.28 -3.55
C THR A 101 -4.66 1.84 -3.25
N ALA A 102 -4.35 0.92 -4.15
CA ALA A 102 -4.42 -0.52 -3.92
C ALA A 102 -3.01 -1.10 -3.76
N GLY A 103 -2.87 -2.17 -2.99
CA GLY A 103 -1.56 -2.77 -2.69
C GLY A 103 -0.87 -3.38 -3.90
N ASN A 104 -1.64 -3.84 -4.90
CA ASN A 104 -1.15 -4.26 -6.21
C ASN A 104 -2.23 -4.23 -7.29
N ALA A 105 -1.82 -4.43 -8.54
CA ALA A 105 -2.71 -4.44 -9.71
C ALA A 105 -3.81 -5.51 -9.64
N CYS A 106 -3.55 -6.67 -9.02
CA CYS A 106 -4.58 -7.71 -8.83
C CYS A 106 -5.71 -7.19 -7.93
N MET A 107 -5.35 -6.59 -6.78
CA MET A 107 -6.33 -6.05 -5.83
C MET A 107 -7.13 -4.88 -6.41
N ALA A 108 -6.57 -4.12 -7.36
CA ALA A 108 -7.17 -2.90 -7.89
C ALA A 108 -8.57 -3.08 -8.50
N CYS A 109 -8.81 -4.19 -9.18
CA CYS A 109 -10.04 -4.43 -9.94
C CYS A 109 -10.99 -5.46 -9.29
N THR A 110 -10.85 -5.70 -7.98
CA THR A 110 -11.69 -6.63 -7.20
C THR A 110 -12.99 -5.99 -6.70
N THR A 111 -13.22 -4.70 -6.97
CA THR A 111 -14.41 -3.97 -6.51
C THR A 111 -15.26 -3.49 -7.68
N ALA A 112 -16.58 -3.47 -7.50
CA ALA A 112 -17.53 -3.07 -8.55
C ALA A 112 -17.40 -1.62 -9.01
N THR A 113 -16.79 -0.75 -8.19
CA THR A 113 -16.64 0.67 -8.51
C THR A 113 -15.32 0.99 -9.22
N ALA A 114 -14.37 0.06 -9.25
CA ALA A 114 -13.07 0.29 -9.89
C ALA A 114 -13.22 0.27 -11.42
N ILE A 115 -12.75 1.33 -12.08
CA ILE A 115 -12.84 1.46 -13.54
C ILE A 115 -11.47 1.42 -14.22
N SER A 116 -10.42 1.87 -13.54
CA SER A 116 -9.06 1.85 -14.08
C SER A 116 -8.03 2.01 -12.97
N HIS A 117 -6.79 1.63 -13.24
CA HIS A 117 -5.66 1.90 -12.35
C HIS A 117 -4.41 2.32 -13.13
N THR A 118 -3.50 2.95 -12.41
CA THR A 118 -2.19 3.40 -12.93
C THR A 118 -1.10 3.05 -11.92
N PRO A 119 0.13 2.71 -12.36
CA PRO A 119 1.23 2.37 -11.45
C PRO A 119 1.58 3.50 -10.47
N GLY A 120 1.87 3.16 -9.21
CA GLY A 120 2.22 4.08 -8.13
C GLY A 120 1.06 4.43 -7.20
N GLU A 121 1.36 5.01 -6.04
CA GLU A 121 0.34 5.46 -5.10
C GLU A 121 -0.45 6.67 -5.62
N CYS A 122 -1.67 6.87 -5.08
CA CYS A 122 -2.40 8.10 -5.35
C CYS A 122 -1.74 9.31 -4.67
N GLY A 123 -1.74 10.46 -5.35
CA GLY A 123 -1.25 11.73 -4.79
C GLY A 123 0.25 12.01 -4.98
N THR A 124 1.04 11.04 -5.43
CA THR A 124 2.50 11.20 -5.67
C THR A 124 2.85 11.64 -7.10
N GLY A 125 1.93 12.29 -7.83
CA GLY A 125 2.17 12.82 -9.17
C GLY A 125 1.48 12.12 -10.35
N LEU A 126 0.53 11.22 -10.09
CA LEU A 126 -0.35 10.62 -11.13
C LEU A 126 -1.57 11.52 -11.41
N PRO A 127 -2.06 11.60 -12.67
CA PRO A 127 -2.99 12.63 -13.09
C PRO A 127 -4.38 12.45 -12.48
N THR A 128 -4.68 13.26 -11.46
CA THR A 128 -6.04 13.62 -11.08
C THR A 128 -6.55 14.61 -12.14
N LYS A 129 -6.98 14.12 -13.31
CA LYS A 129 -7.71 14.93 -14.28
C LYS A 129 -9.21 14.84 -14.02
#